data_AF-A0A4S4NG88-F1
#
_entry.id   AF-A0A4S4NG88-F1
#
_cell.length_a   1.000
_cell.length_b   1.000
_cell.length_c   1.000
_cell.angle_alpha   90.00
_cell.angle_beta   90.00
_cell.angle_gamma   90.00
#
_symmetry.space_group_name_H-M   'P 1'
#
loop_
_entity.id
_entity.type
_entity.pdbx_description
1 polymer ?
#
loop_
_entity_poly.entity_id
_entity_poly.type
_entity_poly.pdbx_seq_one_letter_code
_entity_poly.pdbx_strand_id
1 'polypeptide(L)'
;MRTISAAALAVFYSASFTLAETSISDLSHSELVKVCVETLDKDEDAEIYAEELAQRSRFHLGPENKAKGKRCLEETYQTEFVFEGGRYHSPELAAEFERRAQLIKEKQQERERAYTEALTEACIREFDIDRFRALTTPVCGAVFKAIGLPEAN
;
A
#
# COMPACT_ATOMS: atom_id res chain seq x y z
N MET A 1 66.85 -16.82 -15.79
CA MET A 1 66.07 -17.34 -14.64
C MET A 1 65.32 -16.18 -14.00
N ARG A 2 63.98 -16.34 -13.87
CA ARG A 2 62.99 -15.55 -13.09
C ARG A 2 62.65 -14.14 -13.59
N THR A 3 61.60 -14.11 -14.40
CA THR A 3 60.78 -12.94 -14.75
C THR A 3 59.83 -12.56 -13.61
N ILE A 4 59.56 -11.27 -13.50
CA ILE A 4 58.68 -10.59 -12.55
C ILE A 4 57.22 -10.92 -12.90
N SER A 5 56.42 -11.39 -11.94
CA SER A 5 54.96 -11.49 -12.07
C SER A 5 54.31 -10.30 -11.37
N ALA A 6 53.71 -9.41 -12.16
CA ALA A 6 52.74 -8.43 -11.71
C ALA A 6 51.35 -8.96 -12.08
N ALA A 7 50.56 -9.37 -11.08
CA ALA A 7 49.15 -9.74 -11.28
C ALA A 7 48.28 -8.52 -10.99
N ALA A 8 47.59 -8.06 -12.02
CA ALA A 8 46.72 -6.91 -12.04
C ALA A 8 45.35 -7.20 -11.38
N LEU A 9 44.76 -6.10 -10.90
CA LEU A 9 43.45 -5.92 -10.29
C LEU A 9 42.29 -6.63 -11.01
N ALA A 10 41.36 -7.14 -10.22
CA ALA A 10 39.93 -7.03 -10.51
C ALA A 10 39.18 -6.79 -9.19
N VAL A 11 39.02 -5.52 -8.83
CA VAL A 11 38.07 -5.10 -7.79
C VAL A 11 36.69 -5.26 -8.41
N PHE A 12 35.97 -6.31 -8.00
CA PHE A 12 34.55 -6.48 -8.31
C PHE A 12 33.78 -5.35 -7.63
N TYR A 13 33.45 -4.34 -8.41
CA TYR A 13 32.54 -3.27 -8.04
C TYR A 13 31.13 -3.87 -8.02
N SER A 14 30.73 -4.45 -6.88
CA SER A 14 29.34 -4.79 -6.61
C SER A 14 28.58 -3.48 -6.42
N ALA A 15 28.09 -2.93 -7.53
CA ALA A 15 27.09 -1.88 -7.53
C ALA A 15 25.80 -2.50 -6.99
N SER A 16 25.60 -2.38 -5.67
CA SER A 16 24.29 -2.51 -5.05
C SER A 16 23.41 -1.40 -5.63
N PHE A 17 22.67 -1.70 -6.69
CA PHE A 17 21.52 -0.91 -7.08
C PHE A 17 20.48 -1.08 -5.97
N THR A 18 20.46 -0.14 -5.03
CA THR A 18 19.29 0.11 -4.19
C THR A 18 18.21 0.68 -5.11
N LEU A 19 17.44 -0.19 -5.75
CA LEU A 19 16.14 0.20 -6.30
C LEU A 19 15.33 0.73 -5.12
N ALA A 20 15.05 2.02 -5.13
CA ALA A 20 14.07 2.62 -4.26
C ALA A 20 12.76 1.82 -4.42
N GLU A 21 12.41 1.08 -3.39
CA GLU A 21 11.20 0.26 -3.31
C GLU A 21 10.01 1.22 -3.27
N THR A 22 9.62 1.71 -4.44
CA THR A 22 8.51 2.63 -4.59
C THR A 22 7.25 1.81 -4.36
N SER A 23 6.52 2.08 -3.28
CA SER A 23 5.29 1.36 -2.98
C SER A 23 4.32 1.54 -4.15
N ILE A 24 3.63 0.48 -4.55
CA ILE A 24 2.63 0.50 -5.63
C ILE A 24 1.54 1.57 -5.35
N SER A 25 1.22 1.79 -4.08
CA SER A 25 0.31 2.85 -3.62
C SER A 25 0.73 4.26 -4.02
N ASP A 26 2.03 4.49 -4.19
CA ASP A 26 2.61 5.82 -4.41
C ASP A 26 2.68 6.18 -5.89
N LEU A 27 2.52 5.19 -6.78
CA LEU A 27 2.45 5.41 -8.23
C LEU A 27 1.24 6.27 -8.57
N SER A 28 1.39 7.25 -9.46
CA SER A 28 0.23 7.93 -10.04
C SER A 28 -0.60 6.97 -10.90
N HIS A 29 -1.86 7.32 -11.19
CA HIS A 29 -2.74 6.48 -12.02
C HIS A 29 -2.15 6.21 -13.41
N SER A 30 -1.48 7.19 -14.02
CA SER A 30 -0.84 7.03 -15.32
C SER A 30 0.39 6.12 -15.26
N GLU A 31 1.17 6.20 -14.18
CA GLU A 31 2.31 5.30 -13.95
C GLU A 31 1.84 3.88 -13.69
N LEU A 32 0.78 3.71 -12.90
CA LEU A 32 0.21 2.40 -12.64
C LEU A 32 -0.28 1.73 -13.93
N VAL A 33 -1.00 2.45 -14.78
CA VAL A 33 -1.39 1.96 -16.12
C VAL A 33 -0.18 1.56 -16.95
N LYS A 34 0.85 2.40 -16.96
CA LYS A 34 2.08 2.16 -17.72
C LYS A 34 2.79 0.89 -17.23
N VAL A 35 3.02 0.76 -15.93
CA VAL A 35 3.70 -0.39 -15.34
C VAL A 35 2.90 -1.68 -15.56
N CYS A 36 1.59 -1.64 -15.36
CA CYS A 36 0.68 -2.77 -15.62
C CYS A 36 0.85 -3.31 -17.05
N VAL A 37 0.80 -2.40 -18.03
CA VAL A 37 0.99 -2.74 -19.46
C VAL A 37 2.40 -3.23 -19.76
N GLU A 38 3.43 -2.57 -19.24
CA GLU A 38 4.83 -2.98 -19.46
C GLU A 38 5.16 -4.34 -18.84
N THR A 39 4.51 -4.72 -17.74
CA THR A 39 4.62 -6.04 -17.14
C THR A 39 3.93 -7.10 -18.01
N LEU A 40 2.71 -6.84 -18.51
CA LEU A 40 2.05 -7.74 -19.45
C LEU A 40 2.84 -7.91 -20.76
N ASP A 41 3.37 -6.83 -21.32
CA ASP A 41 4.16 -6.86 -22.56
C ASP A 41 5.47 -7.68 -22.42
N LYS A 42 5.89 -7.97 -21.17
CA LYS A 42 7.04 -8.83 -20.84
C LYS A 42 6.63 -10.27 -20.51
N ASP A 43 5.36 -10.62 -20.68
CA ASP A 43 4.77 -11.89 -20.23
C ASP A 43 4.99 -12.15 -18.71
N GLU A 44 5.09 -11.07 -17.92
CA GLU A 44 5.19 -11.12 -16.46
C GLU A 44 3.80 -10.98 -15.83
N ASP A 45 3.68 -11.41 -14.56
CA ASP A 45 2.44 -11.31 -13.81
C ASP A 45 2.14 -9.85 -13.42
N ALA A 46 1.10 -9.30 -14.03
CA ALA A 46 0.61 -7.95 -13.78
C ALA A 46 -0.55 -7.88 -12.75
N GLU A 47 -0.94 -9.01 -12.13
CA GLU A 47 -2.11 -9.10 -11.25
C GLU A 47 -2.10 -8.03 -10.15
N ILE A 48 -0.95 -7.79 -9.54
CA ILE A 48 -0.80 -6.80 -8.45
C ILE A 48 -1.09 -5.37 -8.95
N TYR A 49 -0.62 -5.00 -10.14
CA TYR A 49 -0.86 -3.66 -10.70
C TYR A 49 -2.29 -3.52 -11.21
N ALA A 50 -2.84 -4.58 -11.81
CA ALA A 50 -4.22 -4.66 -12.26
C ALA A 50 -5.19 -4.54 -11.07
N GLU A 51 -4.91 -5.21 -9.96
CA GLU A 51 -5.72 -5.15 -8.75
C GLU A 51 -5.74 -3.72 -8.18
N GLU A 52 -4.57 -3.10 -8.01
CA GLU A 52 -4.49 -1.71 -7.56
C GLU A 52 -5.25 -0.76 -8.51
N LEU A 53 -5.14 -0.98 -9.82
CA LEU A 53 -5.79 -0.16 -10.83
C LEU A 53 -7.31 -0.29 -10.78
N ALA A 54 -7.82 -1.50 -10.54
CA ALA A 54 -9.25 -1.80 -10.42
C ALA A 54 -9.88 -1.21 -9.14
N GLN A 55 -9.10 -1.11 -8.06
CA GLN A 55 -9.56 -0.58 -6.77
C GLN A 55 -9.60 0.95 -6.72
N ARG A 56 -8.79 1.63 -7.55
CA ARG A 56 -8.75 3.09 -7.58
C ARG A 56 -9.98 3.72 -8.20
N SER A 57 -10.29 4.93 -7.75
CA SER A 57 -11.45 5.69 -8.24
C SER A 57 -11.17 7.20 -8.27
N ARG A 58 -12.08 7.96 -8.89
CA ARG A 58 -12.06 9.44 -8.97
C ARG A 58 -10.84 10.00 -9.70
N PHE A 59 -10.38 9.33 -10.74
CA PHE A 59 -9.23 9.78 -11.52
C PHE A 59 -9.59 10.12 -12.97
N HIS A 60 -8.74 10.93 -13.58
CA HIS A 60 -8.88 11.37 -14.96
C HIS A 60 -7.67 10.89 -15.76
N LEU A 61 -7.92 10.09 -16.79
CA LEU A 61 -6.91 9.64 -17.73
C LEU A 61 -7.20 10.22 -19.12
N GLY A 62 -6.16 10.46 -19.89
CA GLY A 62 -6.30 10.69 -21.33
C GLY A 62 -6.85 9.43 -22.04
N PRO A 63 -7.43 9.56 -23.24
CA PRO A 63 -8.04 8.44 -23.96
C PRO A 63 -7.08 7.26 -24.17
N GLU A 64 -5.80 7.55 -24.41
CA GLU A 64 -4.75 6.53 -24.55
C GLU A 64 -4.56 5.73 -23.25
N ASN A 65 -4.40 6.41 -22.11
CA ASN A 65 -4.21 5.73 -20.82
C ASN A 65 -5.48 4.99 -20.36
N LYS A 66 -6.67 5.47 -20.74
CA LYS A 66 -7.93 4.73 -20.52
C LYS A 66 -7.92 3.39 -21.26
N ALA A 67 -7.53 3.40 -22.54
CA ALA A 67 -7.49 2.19 -23.35
C ALA A 67 -6.41 1.22 -22.85
N LYS A 68 -5.21 1.72 -22.50
CA LYS A 68 -4.12 0.91 -21.94
C LYS A 68 -4.50 0.27 -20.60
N GLY A 69 -5.10 1.04 -19.69
CA GLY A 69 -5.52 0.51 -18.40
C GLY A 69 -6.65 -0.52 -18.55
N LYS A 70 -7.60 -0.26 -19.45
CA LYS A 70 -8.63 -1.23 -19.83
C LYS A 70 -7.99 -2.53 -20.34
N ARG A 71 -7.08 -2.44 -21.32
CA ARG A 71 -6.36 -3.61 -21.86
C ARG A 71 -5.69 -4.42 -20.76
N CYS A 72 -4.98 -3.75 -19.84
CA CYS A 72 -4.30 -4.46 -18.76
C CYS A 72 -5.28 -5.28 -17.92
N LEU A 73 -6.40 -4.68 -17.51
CA LEU A 73 -7.42 -5.33 -16.70
C LEU A 73 -8.09 -6.50 -17.44
N GLU A 74 -8.42 -6.33 -18.72
CA GLU A 74 -9.07 -7.37 -19.51
C GLU A 74 -8.15 -8.56 -19.75
N GLU A 75 -6.86 -8.33 -20.00
CA GLU A 75 -5.88 -9.41 -20.18
C GLU A 75 -5.57 -10.13 -18.86
N THR A 76 -5.50 -9.41 -17.74
CA THR A 76 -5.27 -10.04 -16.42
C THR A 76 -6.46 -10.88 -15.97
N TYR A 77 -7.67 -10.34 -16.07
CA TYR A 77 -8.87 -10.97 -15.49
C TYR A 77 -9.70 -11.76 -16.50
N GLN A 78 -9.34 -11.73 -17.79
CA GLN A 78 -10.03 -12.44 -18.88
C GLN A 78 -11.53 -12.11 -18.96
N THR A 79 -11.89 -10.86 -18.67
CA THR A 79 -13.26 -10.32 -18.67
C THR A 79 -13.28 -8.91 -19.22
N GLU A 80 -14.43 -8.40 -19.63
CA GLU A 80 -14.56 -7.04 -20.13
C GLU A 80 -14.55 -5.98 -19.01
N PHE A 81 -13.89 -4.86 -19.28
CA PHE A 81 -13.89 -3.69 -18.41
C PHE A 81 -14.39 -2.43 -19.13
N VAL A 82 -15.06 -1.57 -18.37
CA VAL A 82 -15.55 -0.27 -18.81
C VAL A 82 -14.97 0.81 -17.90
N PHE A 83 -14.66 1.96 -18.50
CA PHE A 83 -14.20 3.13 -17.76
C PHE A 83 -15.32 4.17 -17.67
N GLU A 84 -15.90 4.32 -16.49
CA GLU A 84 -17.01 5.24 -16.23
C GLU A 84 -16.80 5.96 -14.90
N GLY A 85 -17.18 7.26 -14.81
CA GLY A 85 -17.12 7.99 -13.55
C GLY A 85 -15.73 8.12 -12.91
N GLY A 86 -14.66 7.97 -13.70
CA GLY A 86 -13.28 8.03 -13.20
C GLY A 86 -12.81 6.74 -12.51
N ARG A 87 -13.36 5.59 -12.89
CA ARG A 87 -12.96 4.25 -12.42
C ARG A 87 -13.14 3.19 -13.51
N TYR A 88 -12.38 2.11 -13.40
CA TYR A 88 -12.66 0.89 -14.17
C TYR A 88 -13.68 0.03 -13.42
N HIS A 89 -14.56 -0.64 -14.15
CA HIS A 89 -15.49 -1.62 -13.60
C HIS A 89 -15.73 -2.75 -14.59
N SER A 90 -15.90 -3.96 -14.07
CA SER A 90 -16.39 -5.13 -14.82
C SER A 90 -17.73 -5.56 -14.21
N PRO A 91 -18.80 -5.70 -15.01
CA PRO A 91 -20.07 -6.23 -14.52
C PRO A 91 -19.96 -7.65 -13.95
N GLU A 92 -19.08 -8.48 -14.52
CA GLU A 92 -18.89 -9.88 -14.12
C GLU A 92 -18.19 -10.00 -12.76
N LEU A 93 -17.23 -9.10 -12.51
CA LEU A 93 -16.46 -9.08 -11.25
C LEU A 93 -17.00 -8.12 -10.20
N ALA A 94 -18.11 -7.41 -10.47
CA ALA A 94 -18.66 -6.40 -9.58
C ALA A 94 -18.86 -6.93 -8.15
N ALA A 95 -19.51 -8.09 -8.02
CA ALA A 95 -19.77 -8.71 -6.72
C ALA A 95 -18.50 -9.20 -6.00
N GLU A 96 -17.44 -9.55 -6.73
CA GLU A 96 -16.17 -9.92 -6.12
C GLU A 96 -15.43 -8.69 -5.60
N PHE A 97 -15.33 -7.64 -6.42
CA PHE A 97 -14.68 -6.40 -6.02
C PHE A 97 -15.39 -5.71 -4.85
N GLU A 98 -16.72 -5.73 -4.80
CA GLU A 98 -17.48 -5.24 -3.65
C GLU A 98 -17.17 -6.03 -2.37
N ARG A 99 -17.14 -7.37 -2.46
CA ARG A 99 -16.78 -8.22 -1.31
C ARG A 99 -15.35 -7.95 -0.85
N ARG A 100 -14.39 -7.84 -1.77
CA ARG A 100 -13.00 -7.51 -1.43
C ARG A 100 -12.88 -6.13 -0.78
N ALA A 101 -13.54 -5.11 -1.35
CA ALA A 101 -13.54 -3.76 -0.79
C ALA A 101 -14.10 -3.73 0.64
N GLN A 102 -15.16 -4.51 0.90
CA GLN A 102 -15.74 -4.65 2.22
C GLN A 102 -14.76 -5.34 3.20
N LEU A 103 -14.09 -6.41 2.79
CA LEU A 103 -13.08 -7.08 3.62
C LEU A 103 -11.89 -6.18 3.97
N ILE A 104 -11.44 -5.35 3.03
CA ILE A 104 -10.37 -4.36 3.28
C ILE A 104 -10.83 -3.35 4.34
N LYS A 105 -12.04 -2.83 4.19
CA LYS A 105 -12.62 -1.88 5.15
C LYS A 105 -12.77 -2.48 6.54
N GLU A 106 -13.24 -3.73 6.63
CA GLU A 106 -13.37 -4.44 7.90
C GLU A 106 -12.00 -4.65 8.58
N LYS A 107 -10.98 -5.09 7.83
CA LYS A 107 -9.62 -5.23 8.35
C LYS A 107 -9.02 -3.90 8.81
N GLN A 108 -9.29 -2.80 8.10
CA GLN A 108 -8.85 -1.47 8.51
C GLN A 108 -9.51 -1.05 9.83
N GLN A 109 -10.82 -1.27 9.96
CA GLN A 109 -11.55 -0.99 11.20
C GLN A 109 -11.06 -1.85 12.37
N GLU A 110 -10.76 -3.12 12.13
CA GLU A 110 -10.19 -4.01 13.14
C GLU A 110 -8.81 -3.52 13.61
N ARG A 111 -7.93 -3.13 12.68
CA ARG A 111 -6.62 -2.55 13.00
C ARG A 111 -6.74 -1.26 13.80
N GLU A 112 -7.67 -0.39 13.44
CA GLU A 112 -7.92 0.87 14.15
C GLU A 112 -8.39 0.60 15.58
N ARG A 113 -9.34 -0.33 15.77
CA ARG A 113 -9.79 -0.75 17.10
C ARG A 113 -8.65 -1.32 17.94
N ALA A 114 -7.88 -2.26 17.39
CA ALA A 114 -6.74 -2.86 18.08
C ALA A 114 -5.69 -1.80 18.48
N TYR A 115 -5.43 -0.83 17.60
CA TYR A 115 -4.56 0.30 17.90
C TYR A 115 -5.11 1.16 19.04
N THR A 116 -6.40 1.52 19.01
CA THR A 116 -7.04 2.31 20.06
C THR A 116 -7.03 1.58 21.40
N GLU A 117 -7.29 0.28 21.42
CA GLU A 117 -7.25 -0.56 22.61
C GLU A 117 -5.83 -0.62 23.20
N ALA A 118 -4.82 -0.91 22.38
CA ALA A 118 -3.43 -0.96 22.81
C ALA A 118 -2.93 0.40 23.33
N LEU A 119 -3.32 1.48 22.66
CA LEU A 119 -3.00 2.84 23.08
C LEU A 119 -3.64 3.18 24.43
N THR A 120 -4.91 2.80 24.60
CA THR A 120 -5.65 3.01 25.85
C THR A 120 -4.97 2.28 27.01
N GLU A 121 -4.64 1.00 26.81
CA GLU A 121 -3.96 0.18 27.80
C GLU A 121 -2.58 0.74 28.16
N ALA A 122 -1.81 1.21 27.17
CA ALA A 122 -0.52 1.87 27.41
C ALA A 122 -0.67 3.15 28.25
N CYS A 123 -1.67 3.97 27.97
CA CYS A 123 -1.93 5.18 28.73
C CYS A 123 -2.38 4.90 30.16
N ILE A 124 -3.23 3.89 30.39
CA ILE A 124 -3.64 3.47 31.74
C ILE A 124 -2.42 2.99 32.54
N ARG A 125 -1.58 2.13 31.95
CA ARG A 125 -0.33 1.68 32.60
C ARG A 125 0.58 2.84 32.97
N GLU A 126 0.75 3.80 32.07
CA GLU A 126 1.55 5.00 32.36
C GLU A 126 0.93 5.83 33.48
N PHE A 127 -0.40 5.92 33.55
CA PHE A 127 -1.09 6.64 34.63
C PHE A 127 -0.88 6.00 36.01
N ASP A 128 -0.85 4.67 36.07
CA ASP A 128 -0.55 3.94 37.31
C ASP A 128 0.90 4.16 37.78
N ILE A 129 1.83 4.35 36.84
CA ILE A 129 3.26 4.57 37.12
C ILE A 129 3.54 6.05 37.46
N ASP A 130 3.10 6.97 36.60
CA ASP A 130 3.32 8.41 36.70
C ASP A 130 2.11 9.17 36.14
N ARG A 131 1.21 9.55 37.06
CA ARG A 131 -0.02 10.29 36.76
C ARG A 131 0.27 11.62 36.06
N PHE A 132 1.30 12.35 36.47
CA PHE A 132 1.57 13.67 35.89
C PHE A 132 2.03 13.53 34.44
N ARG A 133 2.93 12.58 34.17
CA ARG A 133 3.40 12.29 32.82
C ARG A 133 2.28 11.76 31.93
N ALA A 134 1.42 10.88 32.43
CA ALA A 134 0.29 10.36 31.66
C ALA A 134 -0.72 11.47 31.30
N LEU A 135 -1.01 12.38 32.22
CA LEU A 135 -1.94 13.50 31.99
C LEU A 135 -1.37 14.60 31.08
N THR A 136 -0.04 14.78 31.09
CA THR A 136 0.63 15.79 30.28
C THR A 136 1.04 15.29 28.89
N THR A 137 1.05 13.96 28.68
CA THR A 137 1.27 13.36 27.35
C THR A 137 0.04 13.60 26.46
N PRO A 138 0.15 14.33 25.34
CA PRO A 138 -1.02 14.76 24.55
C PRO A 138 -1.92 13.62 24.09
N VAL A 139 -1.31 12.49 23.69
CA VAL A 139 -2.04 11.31 23.21
C VAL A 139 -2.86 10.68 24.34
N CYS A 140 -2.26 10.49 25.52
CA CYS A 140 -2.99 9.96 26.68
C CYS A 140 -4.03 10.95 27.22
N GLY A 141 -3.76 12.26 27.16
CA GLY A 141 -4.76 13.27 27.45
C GLY A 141 -5.98 13.18 26.53
N ALA A 142 -5.81 12.85 25.25
CA ALA A 142 -6.93 12.61 24.33
C ALA A 142 -7.71 11.33 24.69
N VAL A 143 -7.01 10.25 25.03
CA VAL A 143 -7.61 8.99 25.51
C VAL A 143 -8.46 9.25 26.76
N PHE A 144 -7.90 9.89 27.80
CA PHE A 144 -8.63 10.14 29.05
C PHE A 144 -9.78 11.12 28.91
N LYS A 145 -9.74 12.04 27.93
CA LYS A 145 -10.91 12.86 27.59
C LYS A 145 -12.05 12.02 27.00
N ALA A 146 -11.72 10.95 26.26
CA ALA A 146 -12.72 10.08 25.65
C ALA A 146 -13.31 9.06 26.63
N ILE A 147 -12.47 8.44 27.47
CA ILE A 147 -12.88 7.33 28.34
C ILE A 147 -13.05 7.71 29.81
N GLY A 148 -12.63 8.92 30.21
CA GLY A 148 -12.51 9.33 31.60
C GLY A 148 -11.13 9.05 32.20
N LEU A 149 -10.91 9.53 33.42
CA LEU A 149 -9.69 9.22 34.18
C LEU A 149 -9.81 7.82 34.79
N PRO A 150 -8.73 7.01 34.80
CA PRO A 150 -8.72 5.74 35.51
C PRO A 150 -8.96 5.96 37.00
N GLU A 151 -9.68 5.04 37.65
CA GLU A 151 -9.81 5.08 39.10
C GLU A 151 -8.46 4.81 39.76
N ALA A 152 -8.10 5.66 40.72
CA ALA A 152 -6.90 5.48 41.51
C ALA A 152 -7.05 4.25 42.41
N ASN A 153 -6.25 3.20 42.17
CA ASN A 153 -5.98 2.18 43.19
C ASN A 153 -5.22 2.78 44.37
#